data_AF-A0A0C1RBD7-F1
#
_entry.id   AF-A0A0C1RBD7-F1
#
_cell.length_a   1.000
_cell.length_b   1.000
_cell.length_c   1.000
_cell.angle_alpha   90.00
_cell.angle_beta   90.00
_cell.angle_gamma   90.00
#
_symmetry.space_group_name_H-M   'P 1'
#
loop_
_entity.id
_entity.type
_entity.pdbx_description
1 polymer ?
#
loop_
_entity_poly.entity_id
_entity_poly.type
_entity_poly.pdbx_seq_one_letter_code
_entity_poly.pdbx_strand_id
1 'polypeptide(L)'
;MDRVLIVQGLIVLVTVGIILYILYLCLHFWHQKLFLSQQLQLQQDLMEKTFASIHNGPVQMLGFLIREVEVQPVNQQELLEYLRGIYQDILVNVEQLNMPHSTLNR
;
A
#
# COMPACT_ATOMS: atom_id res chain seq x y z
N MET A 1 32.56 52.14 -19.30
CA MET A 1 32.41 50.73 -19.70
C MET A 1 32.22 49.81 -18.49
N ASP A 2 32.75 50.15 -17.31
CA ASP A 2 32.73 49.26 -16.13
C ASP A 2 31.34 48.95 -15.55
N ARG A 3 30.41 49.92 -15.57
CA ARG A 3 29.05 49.70 -15.05
C ARG A 3 28.23 48.70 -15.86
N VAL A 4 28.46 48.62 -17.17
CA VAL A 4 27.73 47.70 -18.06
C VAL A 4 28.20 46.26 -17.82
N LEU A 5 29.51 46.05 -17.63
CA LEU A 5 30.10 44.76 -17.28
C LEU A 5 29.63 44.24 -15.92
N ILE A 6 29.50 45.13 -14.93
CA ILE A 6 28.98 44.77 -13.59
C ILE A 6 27.51 44.33 -13.68
N VAL A 7 26.69 45.05 -14.44
CA VAL A 7 25.26 44.69 -14.62
C VAL A 7 25.12 43.36 -15.36
N GLN A 8 25.91 43.13 -16.42
CA GLN A 8 25.92 41.83 -17.11
C GLN A 8 26.38 40.69 -16.19
N GLY A 9 27.41 40.91 -15.37
CA GLY A 9 27.87 39.91 -14.40
C GLY A 9 26.81 39.53 -13.37
N LEU A 10 26.06 40.51 -12.87
CA LEU A 10 24.94 40.27 -11.94
C LEU A 10 23.82 39.47 -12.60
N ILE A 11 23.47 39.77 -13.86
CA ILE A 11 22.44 39.03 -14.60
C ILE A 11 22.86 37.57 -14.80
N VAL A 12 24.13 37.32 -15.14
CA VAL A 12 24.66 35.95 -15.28
C VAL A 12 24.64 35.22 -13.94
N LEU A 13 25.03 35.86 -12.85
CA LEU A 13 25.00 35.24 -11.52
C LEU A 13 23.57 34.86 -11.10
N VAL A 14 22.60 35.75 -11.30
CA VAL A 14 21.19 35.50 -10.98
C VAL A 14 20.62 34.37 -11.84
N THR A 15 20.91 34.36 -13.14
CA THR A 15 20.44 33.30 -14.04
C THR A 15 21.02 31.93 -13.67
N VAL A 16 22.32 31.86 -13.32
CA VAL A 16 22.94 30.62 -12.81
C VAL A 16 22.30 30.18 -11.50
N GLY A 17 22.04 31.10 -10.58
CA GLY A 17 21.35 30.80 -9.32
C GLY A 17 19.95 30.23 -9.53
N ILE A 18 19.17 30.81 -10.45
CA ILE A 18 17.84 30.32 -10.81
C ILE A 18 17.93 28.91 -11.43
N ILE A 19 18.88 28.68 -12.34
CA ILE A 19 19.08 27.37 -12.97
C ILE A 19 19.40 26.31 -11.92
N LEU A 20 20.32 26.58 -11.00
CA LEU A 20 20.67 25.66 -9.92
C LEU A 20 19.48 25.38 -9.00
N TYR A 21 18.69 26.41 -8.69
CA TYR A 21 17.50 26.27 -7.86
C TYR A 21 16.42 25.39 -8.52
N ILE A 22 16.17 25.59 -9.82
CA ILE A 22 15.25 24.76 -10.60
C ILE A 22 15.76 23.31 -10.66
N LEU A 23 17.06 23.12 -10.86
CA LEU A 23 17.67 21.80 -10.92
C LEU A 23 17.53 21.06 -9.59
N TYR A 24 17.76 21.75 -8.47
CA TYR A 24 17.54 21.23 -7.12
C TYR A 24 16.08 20.82 -6.89
N LEU A 25 15.13 21.70 -7.22
CA LEU A 25 13.70 21.41 -7.09
C LEU A 25 13.30 20.18 -7.91
N CYS A 26 13.76 20.10 -9.15
CA CYS A 26 13.47 18.97 -10.03
C CYS A 26 13.96 17.65 -9.44
N LEU A 27 15.18 17.64 -8.90
CA LEU A 27 15.80 16.47 -8.29
C LEU A 27 15.08 16.06 -7.00
N HIS A 28 14.67 17.04 -6.19
CA HIS A 28 13.91 16.81 -4.97
C HIS A 28 12.52 16.23 -5.26
N PHE A 29 11.78 16.82 -6.21
CA PHE A 29 10.47 16.29 -6.62
C PHE A 29 10.58 14.90 -7.25
N TRP A 30 11.65 14.62 -7.99
CA TRP A 30 11.90 13.29 -8.54
C TRP A 30 12.06 12.24 -7.44
N HIS A 31 12.89 12.52 -6.43
CA HIS A 31 13.08 11.61 -5.30
C HIS A 31 11.78 11.39 -4.52
N GLN A 32 11.01 12.45 -4.28
CA GLN A 32 9.72 12.32 -3.60
C GLN A 32 8.74 11.45 -4.40
N LYS A 33 8.63 11.66 -5.71
CA LYS A 33 7.79 10.83 -6.57
C LYS A 33 8.22 9.36 -6.56
N LEU A 34 9.52 9.10 -6.64
CA LEU A 34 10.05 7.75 -6.61
C LEU A 34 9.68 7.05 -5.29
N PHE A 35 9.89 7.73 -4.16
CA PHE A 35 9.54 7.19 -2.86
C PHE A 35 8.03 6.94 -2.71
N LEU A 36 7.19 7.88 -3.15
CA LEU A 36 5.74 7.71 -3.13
C LEU A 36 5.28 6.54 -4.00
N SER A 37 5.89 6.37 -5.18
CA SER A 37 5.57 5.27 -6.10
C SER A 37 5.91 3.92 -5.50
N GLN A 38 7.05 3.81 -4.80
CA GLN A 38 7.45 2.60 -4.11
C GLN A 38 6.49 2.26 -2.97
N GLN A 39 6.05 3.26 -2.20
CA GLN A 39 5.06 3.05 -1.14
C GLN A 39 3.70 2.59 -1.70
N LEU A 40 3.24 3.19 -2.80
CA LEU A 40 2.00 2.79 -3.47
C LEU A 40 2.08 1.34 -3.95
N GLN A 41 3.20 0.95 -4.55
CA GLN A 41 3.39 -0.41 -5.04
C GLN A 41 3.40 -1.43 -3.90
N LEU A 42 4.04 -1.11 -2.77
CA LEU A 42 4.00 -1.95 -1.57
C LEU A 42 2.58 -2.07 -1.00
N GLN A 43 1.81 -0.98 -0.97
CA GLN A 43 0.42 -1.02 -0.52
C GLN A 43 -0.47 -1.85 -1.46
N GLN A 44 -0.25 -1.78 -2.77
CA GLN A 44 -0.97 -2.59 -3.74
C GLN A 44 -0.68 -4.08 -3.57
N ASP A 45 0.59 -4.46 -3.39
CA ASP A 45 0.99 -5.85 -3.15
C ASP A 45 0.41 -6.39 -1.83
N LEU A 46 0.43 -5.58 -0.75
CA LEU A 46 -0.21 -5.96 0.51
C LEU A 46 -1.72 -6.11 0.37
N MET A 47 -2.38 -5.20 -0.36
CA MET A 47 -3.82 -5.29 -0.63
C MET A 47 -4.15 -6.55 -1.43
N GLU A 48 -3.39 -6.87 -2.47
CA GLU A 48 -3.62 -8.04 -3.30
C GLU A 48 -3.40 -9.34 -2.52
N LYS A 49 -2.35 -9.42 -1.71
CA LYS A 49 -2.12 -10.56 -0.79
C LYS A 49 -3.21 -10.70 0.25
N THR A 50 -3.65 -9.59 0.84
CA THR A 50 -4.75 -9.56 1.81
C THR A 50 -6.06 -10.05 1.16
N PHE A 51 -6.35 -9.54 -0.04
CA PHE A 51 -7.53 -9.95 -0.80
C PHE A 51 -7.48 -11.44 -1.14
N ALA A 52 -6.34 -11.94 -1.61
CA ALA A 52 -6.17 -13.36 -1.90
C ALA A 52 -6.33 -14.23 -0.64
N SER A 53 -5.78 -13.81 0.51
CA SER A 53 -5.88 -14.54 1.77
C SER A 53 -7.33 -14.62 2.27
N ILE A 54 -8.06 -13.51 2.23
CA ILE A 54 -9.46 -13.44 2.67
C ILE A 54 -10.38 -14.15 1.67
N HIS A 55 -10.12 -14.02 0.37
CA HIS A 55 -10.95 -14.63 -0.65
C HIS A 55 -10.79 -16.16 -0.66
N ASN A 56 -9.56 -16.67 -0.60
CA ASN A 56 -9.31 -18.10 -0.77
C ASN A 56 -9.72 -18.95 0.44
N GLY A 57 -9.78 -18.39 1.64
CA GLY A 57 -10.25 -19.13 2.83
C GLY A 57 -11.67 -18.73 3.23
N PRO A 58 -11.85 -17.64 3.97
CA PRO A 58 -13.14 -17.24 4.54
C PRO A 58 -14.29 -17.11 3.53
N VAL A 59 -14.06 -16.46 2.39
CA VAL A 59 -15.13 -16.19 1.41
C VAL A 59 -15.56 -17.47 0.69
N GLN A 60 -14.63 -18.35 0.33
CA GLN A 60 -14.97 -19.66 -0.24
C GLN A 60 -15.73 -20.52 0.77
N MET A 61 -15.31 -20.52 2.03
CA MET A 61 -15.97 -21.30 3.08
C MET A 61 -17.39 -20.77 3.39
N LEU A 62 -17.59 -19.45 3.36
CA LEU A 62 -18.92 -18.83 3.42
C LEU A 62 -19.79 -19.23 2.22
N GLY A 63 -19.24 -19.25 1.01
CA GLY A 63 -19.95 -19.70 -0.18
C GLY A 63 -20.39 -21.15 -0.11
N PHE A 64 -19.55 -22.03 0.46
CA PHE A 64 -19.91 -23.42 0.75
C PHE A 64 -21.04 -23.50 1.77
N LEU A 65 -20.96 -22.72 2.85
CA LEU A 65 -21.97 -22.71 3.91
C LEU A 65 -23.34 -22.23 3.41
N ILE A 66 -23.38 -21.16 2.61
CA ILE A 66 -24.63 -20.66 1.99
C ILE A 66 -25.26 -21.75 1.14
N ARG A 67 -24.45 -22.44 0.33
CA ARG A 67 -24.92 -23.52 -0.55
C ARG A 67 -25.46 -24.72 0.24
N GLU A 68 -24.81 -25.14 1.32
CA GLU A 68 -25.30 -26.25 2.14
C GLU A 68 -26.58 -25.90 2.90
N VAL A 69 -26.72 -24.65 3.38
CA VAL A 69 -27.96 -24.17 4.03
C VAL A 69 -29.13 -24.07 3.06
N GLU A 70 -28.89 -23.74 1.79
CA GLU A 70 -29.94 -23.71 0.76
C GLU A 70 -30.40 -25.10 0.33
N VAL A 71 -29.54 -26.11 0.40
CA VAL A 71 -29.81 -27.46 -0.15
C VAL A 71 -30.27 -28.45 0.92
N GLN A 72 -29.87 -28.28 2.18
CA GLN A 72 -30.23 -29.20 3.28
C GLN A 72 -30.84 -28.46 4.48
N PRO A 73 -31.74 -29.09 5.26
CA PRO A 73 -32.14 -28.60 6.56
C PRO A 73 -30.96 -28.77 7.54
N VAL A 74 -30.05 -27.80 7.55
CA VAL A 74 -28.84 -27.83 8.38
C VAL A 74 -29.21 -27.66 9.85
N ASN A 75 -28.64 -28.51 10.72
CA ASN A 75 -28.79 -28.38 12.16
C ASN A 75 -28.18 -27.05 12.62
N GLN A 76 -28.99 -26.21 13.28
CA GLN A 76 -28.59 -24.86 13.69
C GLN A 76 -27.33 -24.85 14.57
N GLN A 77 -27.07 -25.90 15.35
CA GLN A 77 -25.85 -26.00 16.16
C GLN A 77 -24.59 -26.22 15.32
N GLU A 78 -24.63 -27.11 14.33
CA GLU A 78 -23.50 -27.30 13.40
C GLU A 78 -23.24 -26.02 12.60
N LEU A 79 -24.29 -25.36 12.13
CA LEU A 79 -24.15 -24.09 11.39
C LEU A 79 -23.43 -23.01 12.22
N LEU A 80 -23.78 -22.92 13.51
CA LEU A 80 -23.19 -21.95 14.44
C LEU A 80 -21.72 -22.27 14.73
N GLU A 81 -21.37 -23.55 14.81
CA GLU A 81 -20.00 -24.02 15.01
C GLU A 81 -19.12 -23.75 13.78
N TYR A 82 -19.66 -23.97 12.57
CA TYR A 82 -19.01 -23.61 11.32
C TYR A 82 -18.82 -22.10 11.16
N LEU A 83 -19.85 -21.29 11.47
CA LEU A 83 -19.74 -19.83 11.45
C LEU A 83 -18.69 -19.32 12.44
N ARG A 84 -18.57 -19.95 13.62
CA ARG A 84 -17.55 -19.62 14.61
C ARG A 84 -16.15 -19.95 14.10
N GLY A 85 -15.97 -21.05 13.37
CA GLY A 85 -14.70 -21.40 12.71
C GLY A 85 -14.29 -20.35 11.67
N ILE A 86 -15.21 -19.95 10.78
CA ILE A 86 -14.97 -18.88 9.80
C ILE A 86 -14.61 -17.57 10.49
N TYR A 87 -15.32 -17.22 11.57
CA TYR A 87 -15.03 -16.02 12.36
C TYR A 87 -13.62 -16.06 12.95
N GLN A 88 -13.18 -17.20 13.50
CA GLN A 88 -11.82 -17.37 14.01
C GLN A 88 -10.77 -17.27 12.91
N ASP A 89 -11.00 -17.88 11.74
CA ASP A 89 -10.06 -17.81 10.61
C ASP A 89 -9.91 -16.39 10.08
N ILE A 90 -11.00 -15.62 10.01
CA ILE A 90 -10.95 -14.19 9.67
C ILE A 90 -10.14 -13.43 10.73
N LEU A 91 -10.39 -13.70 12.02
CA LEU A 91 -9.75 -12.99 13.13
C LEU A 91 -8.24 -13.26 13.15
N VAL A 92 -7.81 -14.50 12.94
CA VAL A 92 -6.39 -14.89 12.83
C VAL A 92 -5.73 -14.23 11.61
N ASN A 93 -6.38 -14.25 10.45
CA ASN A 93 -5.84 -13.61 9.25
C ASN A 93 -5.72 -12.09 9.44
N VAL A 94 -6.70 -11.44 10.08
CA VAL A 94 -6.65 -10.01 10.40
C VAL A 94 -5.55 -9.70 11.41
N GLU A 95 -5.33 -10.57 12.40
CA GLU A 95 -4.27 -10.41 13.40
C GLU A 95 -2.87 -10.59 12.77
N GLN A 96 -2.73 -11.53 11.84
CA GLN A 96 -1.50 -11.70 11.04
C GLN A 96 -1.20 -10.52 10.11
N LEU A 97 -2.24 -9.84 9.61
CA LEU A 97 -2.12 -8.60 8.83
C LEU A 97 -1.77 -7.38 9.70
N ASN A 98 -2.18 -7.38 10.98
CA ASN A 98 -1.88 -6.32 11.95
C ASN A 98 -0.55 -6.51 12.67
N MET A 99 0.06 -7.69 12.61
CA MET A 99 1.43 -7.89 13.07
C MET A 99 2.35 -7.08 12.16
N PRO A 100 3.05 -6.05 12.67
CA PRO A 100 4.10 -5.43 11.88
C PRO A 100 5.07 -6.56 11.52
N HIS A 101 5.43 -6.68 10.24
CA HIS A 101 6.62 -7.43 9.83
C HIS A 101 7.86 -6.73 10.43
N SER A 102 7.98 -6.74 11.75
CA SER A 102 9.25 -6.60 12.42
C SER A 102 10.00 -7.89 12.14
N THR A 103 11.11 -7.74 11.44
CA THR A 103 12.21 -8.70 11.37
C THR A 103 11.98 -9.98 10.57
N LEU A 104 12.25 -9.91 9.26
CA LEU A 104 12.96 -10.99 8.55
C LEU A 104 13.83 -10.33 7.45
N ASN A 105 15.03 -9.86 7.80
CA ASN A 105 16.33 -10.55 7.70
C ASN A 105 17.07 -10.00 6.45
N ARG A 106 18.11 -9.18 6.62
CA ARG A 106 19.52 -9.54 6.81
C ARG A 106 20.24 -9.79 5.49
#